data_AF-A0A7Z7YTN3-F1
#
_entry.id   AF-A0A7Z7YTN3-F1
#
_cell.length_a   1.000
_cell.length_b   1.000
_cell.length_c   1.000
_cell.angle_alpha   90.00
_cell.angle_beta   90.00
_cell.angle_gamma   90.00
#
_symmetry.space_group_name_H-M   'P 1'
#
loop_
_entity.id
_entity.type
_entity.pdbx_description
1 polymer ?
#
loop_
_entity_poly.entity_id
_entity_poly.type
_entity_poly.pdbx_seq_one_letter_code
_entity_poly.pdbx_strand_id
1 'polypeptide(L)' 'AKLADVKGIEVCEPQPPSEDFAFYAKTLPSTFIYSGAKPREGKAYPHHHPKFTIDESSMLVAAEAVGAVVLNYLTIE' A
#
# COMPACT_ATOMS: atom_id res chain seq x y z
N ALA A 1 14.49 -8.63 4.42
CA ALA A 1 14.13 -9.06 5.78
C ALA A 1 12.83 -9.86 5.72
N LYS A 2 12.65 -10.89 6.54
CA LYS A 2 11.33 -11.54 6.69
C LYS A 2 10.52 -10.71 7.68
N LEU A 3 9.62 -9.88 7.15
CA LEU A 3 8.74 -9.02 7.95
C LEU A 3 7.53 -9.84 8.42
N ALA A 4 7.25 -9.84 9.72
CA ALA A 4 6.23 -10.70 10.29
C ALA A 4 4.80 -10.27 9.91
N ASP A 5 4.59 -8.96 9.76
CA ASP A 5 3.26 -8.40 9.48
C ASP A 5 2.94 -8.35 7.97
N VAL A 6 3.96 -8.43 7.11
CA VAL A 6 3.79 -8.60 5.66
C VAL A 6 3.52 -10.07 5.32
N LYS A 7 2.23 -10.43 5.29
CA LYS A 7 1.79 -11.82 5.08
C LYS A 7 1.91 -12.33 3.64
N GLY A 8 1.90 -11.43 2.66
CA GLY A 8 1.93 -11.78 1.24
C GLY A 8 2.01 -10.55 0.36
N ILE A 9 2.46 -10.77 -0.88
CA ILE A 9 2.51 -9.77 -1.94
C ILE A 9 1.82 -10.39 -3.15
N GLU A 10 0.85 -9.68 -3.70
CA GLU A 10 0.09 -10.10 -4.88
C GLU A 10 0.05 -8.97 -5.90
N VAL A 11 -0.08 -9.33 -7.17
CA VAL A 11 -0.30 -8.35 -8.24
C VAL A 11 -1.78 -7.99 -8.20
N CYS A 12 -2.09 -6.72 -7.99
CA CYS A 12 -3.45 -6.23 -8.08
C CYS A 12 -3.82 -5.90 -9.53
N GLU A 13 -5.10 -6.05 -9.86
CA GLU A 13 -5.66 -5.51 -11.10
C GLU A 13 -5.57 -3.98 -11.13
N PRO A 14 -5.65 -3.34 -12.32
CA PRO A 14 -5.74 -1.90 -12.43
C PRO A 14 -6.91 -1.35 -11.61
N GLN A 15 -6.67 -0.26 -10.88
CA GLN A 15 -7.69 0.36 -10.03
C GLN A 15 -8.47 1.44 -10.80
N PRO A 16 -9.81 1.52 -10.66
CA PRO A 16 -10.61 2.55 -11.33
C PRO A 16 -10.31 4.03 -10.96
N PRO A 17 -9.93 4.39 -9.73
CA PRO A 17 -9.70 5.79 -9.36
C PRO A 17 -8.52 6.42 -10.11
N SER A 18 -8.63 7.73 -10.38
CA SER A 18 -7.47 8.53 -10.76
C SER A 18 -6.62 8.85 -9.53
N GLU A 19 -5.30 8.94 -9.71
CA GLU A 19 -4.32 9.22 -8.66
C GLU A 19 -3.24 10.15 -9.22
N ASP A 20 -2.97 11.26 -8.55
CA ASP A 20 -2.04 12.28 -9.03
C ASP A 20 -0.57 11.91 -8.79
N PHE A 21 -0.30 10.85 -8.02
CA PHE A 21 1.01 10.19 -7.97
C PHE A 21 1.55 9.86 -9.38
N ALA A 22 0.67 9.67 -10.36
CA ALA A 22 1.02 9.48 -11.76
C ALA A 22 1.92 10.58 -12.34
N PHE A 23 1.86 11.82 -11.81
CA PHE A 23 2.77 12.88 -12.24
C PHE A 23 4.22 12.60 -11.84
N TYR A 24 4.47 12.02 -10.66
CA TYR A 24 5.82 11.57 -10.28
C TYR A 24 6.26 10.40 -11.15
N ALA A 25 5.37 9.42 -11.37
CA ALA A 25 5.65 8.23 -12.17
C ALA A 25 5.91 8.53 -13.66
N LYS A 26 5.44 9.67 -14.17
CA LYS A 26 5.76 10.15 -15.52
C LYS A 26 7.20 10.65 -15.64
N THR A 27 7.80 11.13 -14.55
CA THR A 27 9.10 11.81 -14.56
C THR A 27 10.24 10.93 -14.08
N LEU A 28 9.99 10.07 -13.09
CA LEU A 28 10.99 9.18 -12.50
C LEU A 28 10.50 7.73 -12.51
N PRO A 29 11.40 6.72 -12.61
CA PRO A 29 11.05 5.33 -12.38
C PRO A 29 10.37 5.21 -11.01
N SER A 30 9.08 4.89 -11.00
CA SER A 30 8.25 4.92 -9.81
C SER A 30 7.38 3.68 -9.75
N THR A 31 7.08 3.25 -8.52
CA THR A 31 6.16 2.15 -8.23
C THR A 31 5.16 2.63 -7.20
N PHE A 32 3.86 2.50 -7.48
CA PHE A 32 2.78 2.72 -6.53
C PHE A 32 2.25 1.36 -6.08
N ILE A 33 2.14 1.15 -4.77
CA ILE A 33 1.67 -0.12 -4.18
C ILE A 33 0.48 0.13 -3.24
N TYR A 34 -0.32 -0.89 -3.02
CA TYR A 34 -1.47 -0.84 -2.10
C TYR A 34 -1.19 -1.69 -0.86
N SER A 35 -1.61 -1.20 0.31
CA SER A 35 -1.68 -1.99 1.55
C SER A 35 -3.14 -2.42 1.76
N GLY A 36 -3.38 -3.72 1.86
CA GLY A 36 -4.72 -4.25 2.11
C GLY A 36 -5.27 -3.77 3.46
N ALA A 37 -6.34 -2.99 3.44
CA ALA A 37 -6.87 -2.30 4.62
C ALA A 37 -8.36 -2.59 4.89
N LYS A 38 -8.89 -3.68 4.33
CA LYS A 38 -10.30 -4.09 4.54
C LYS A 38 -10.61 -4.19 6.05
N PRO A 39 -11.72 -3.60 6.54
CA PRO A 39 -12.11 -3.73 7.94
C PRO A 39 -12.19 -5.19 8.39
N ARG A 40 -11.71 -5.47 9.61
CA ARG A 40 -11.77 -6.81 10.23
C ARG A 40 -13.20 -7.27 10.49
N GLU A 41 -14.06 -6.31 10.84
CA GLU A 41 -15.46 -6.53 11.17
C GLU A 41 -16.35 -5.59 10.35
N GLY A 42 -17.58 -6.04 10.09
CA GLY A 42 -18.58 -5.26 9.37
C GLY A 42 -18.38 -5.18 7.86
N LYS A 43 -19.08 -4.23 7.23
CA LYS A 43 -19.11 -4.05 5.78
C LYS A 43 -17.94 -3.18 5.33
N ALA A 44 -17.20 -3.65 4.32
CA ALA A 44 -16.23 -2.83 3.61
C ALA A 44 -16.97 -1.83 2.71
N TYR A 45 -16.96 -0.55 3.10
CA TYR A 45 -17.43 0.53 2.24
C TYR A 45 -16.26 1.04 1.37
N PRO A 46 -16.51 1.46 0.12
CA PRO A 46 -15.46 1.92 -0.78
C PRO A 46 -14.86 3.26 -0.31
N HIS A 47 -13.72 3.63 -0.89
CA HIS A 47 -13.16 4.97 -0.75
C HIS A 47 -14.23 6.03 -1.07
N HIS A 48 -14.14 7.20 -0.41
CA HIS A 48 -15.11 8.31 -0.49
C HIS A 48 -16.51 8.07 0.10
N HIS A 49 -16.82 6.88 0.62
CA HIS A 49 -18.10 6.64 1.27
C HIS A 49 -18.14 7.23 2.71
N PRO A 50 -19.25 7.84 3.19
CA PRO A 50 -19.33 8.44 4.55
C PRO A 50 -19.13 7.47 5.73
N LYS A 51 -19.23 6.17 5.45
CA LYS A 51 -19.03 5.07 6.42
C LYS A 51 -17.70 4.34 6.19
N PHE A 52 -16.81 4.92 5.40
CA PHE A 52 -15.50 4.35 5.15
C PHE A 52 -14.74 4.20 6.47
N THR A 53 -14.12 3.04 6.64
CA THR A 53 -13.22 2.71 7.73
C THR A 53 -12.23 1.67 7.24
N ILE A 54 -11.15 1.46 7.97
CA ILE A 54 -10.06 0.55 7.62
C ILE A 54 -9.68 -0.33 8.80
N ASP A 55 -8.98 -1.44 8.53
CA ASP A 55 -8.18 -2.11 9.56
C ASP A 55 -6.89 -1.31 9.81
N GLU A 56 -6.78 -0.66 10.97
CA GLU A 56 -5.63 0.19 11.34
C GLU A 56 -4.29 -0.58 11.38
N SER A 57 -4.31 -1.91 11.50
CA SER A 57 -3.06 -2.69 11.41
C SER A 57 -2.40 -2.62 10.03
N SER A 58 -3.15 -2.21 8.98
CA SER A 58 -2.60 -1.93 7.65
C SER A 58 -1.56 -0.81 7.63
N MET A 59 -1.59 0.09 8.63
CA MET A 59 -0.59 1.15 8.79
C MET A 59 0.79 0.60 9.13
N LEU A 60 0.86 -0.40 10.01
CA LEU A 60 2.13 -1.07 10.35
C LEU A 60 2.69 -1.81 9.15
N VAL A 61 1.84 -2.56 8.43
CA VAL A 61 2.22 -3.26 7.20
C VAL A 61 2.78 -2.29 6.15
N ALA A 62 2.14 -1.13 5.95
CA ALA A 62 2.62 -0.11 5.02
C ALA A 62 3.97 0.48 5.44
N ALA A 63 4.14 0.79 6.74
CA ALA A 63 5.39 1.31 7.28
C ALA A 63 6.54 0.32 7.13
N GLU A 64 6.32 -0.95 7.45
CA GLU A 64 7.33 -2.00 7.29
C GLU A 64 7.71 -2.22 5.82
N ALA A 65 6.72 -2.26 4.91
CA ALA A 65 6.94 -2.45 3.49
C ALA A 65 7.80 -1.32 2.90
N VAL A 66 7.43 -0.06 3.13
CA VAL A 66 8.20 1.10 2.62
C VAL A 66 9.57 1.17 3.30
N GLY A 67 9.66 0.93 4.62
CA GLY A 67 10.94 0.92 5.33
C GLY A 67 11.90 -0.14 4.80
N ALA A 68 11.42 -1.35 4.52
CA ALA A 68 12.24 -2.40 3.92
C ALA A 68 12.68 -2.06 2.49
N VAL A 69 11.82 -1.44 1.68
CA VAL A 69 12.19 -0.95 0.34
C VAL A 69 13.28 0.11 0.45
N VAL A 70 13.13 1.10 1.34
CA VAL A 70 14.13 2.16 1.53
C VAL A 70 15.47 1.60 1.96
N LEU A 71 15.49 0.75 3.00
CA LEU A 71 16.73 0.12 3.46
C LEU A 71 17.37 -0.68 2.34
N ASN A 72 16.61 -1.53 1.65
CA ASN A 72 17.17 -2.34 0.59
C ASN A 72 17.69 -1.50 -0.59
N TYR A 73 16.91 -0.52 -1.05
CA TYR A 73 17.26 0.33 -2.18
C TYR A 73 18.50 1.18 -1.91
N LEU A 74 18.66 1.68 -0.67
CA LEU A 74 19.77 2.57 -0.30
C LEU A 74 21.01 1.83 0.22
N THR A 75 20.90 0.56 0.62
CA THR A 75 22.05 -0.21 1.13
C THR A 75 22.62 -1.22 0.13
N ILE A 76 22.02 -1.35 -1.05
CA ILE A 76 22.61 -2.16 -2.13
C ILE A 76 23.68 -1.31 -2.82
N GLU A 77 24.95 -1.73 -2.70
CA GLU A 77 26.01 -1.43 -3.67
C GLU A 77 25.78 -2.20 -4.98
#